data_AF-A0AAW2U3U7-F1
#
_entry.id   AF-A0AAW2U3U7-F1
#
_cell.length_a   1.000
_cell.length_b   1.000
_cell.length_c   1.000
_cell.angle_alpha   90.00
_cell.angle_beta   90.00
_cell.angle_gamma   90.00
#
_symmetry.space_group_name_H-M   'P 1'
#
loop_
_entity.id
_entity.type
_entity.pdbx_description
1 polymer ?
#
loop_
_entity_poly.entity_id
_entity_poly.type
_entity_poly.pdbx_seq_one_letter_code
_entity_poly.pdbx_strand_id
1 'polypeptide(L)'
;MSRTPTDRPITCNWGILTAILLAVSLQIFLFSPSSPGVLQIPPPSSVLPAPSNGRLQEVIKLGEGLVKQSDDVAVDRSTGVVYTATRDGWIKRLLRNGTWESWKQTGSGSLLGLTTTTDGGVVVCDAEQGLLEVGEEV
;
A
#
# COMPACT_ATOMS: atom_id res chain seq x y z
N MET A 1 43.11 38.93 33.91
CA MET A 1 43.71 38.26 32.73
C MET A 1 42.67 37.29 32.18
N SER A 2 41.77 37.78 31.33
CA SER A 2 40.65 37.01 30.76
C SER A 2 41.10 36.33 29.47
N ARG A 3 40.94 35.00 29.40
CA ARG A 3 41.09 34.27 28.14
C ARG A 3 39.82 34.45 27.32
N THR A 4 39.94 35.01 26.13
CA THR A 4 38.85 35.08 25.16
C THR A 4 38.56 33.68 24.58
N PRO A 5 37.29 33.27 24.47
CA PRO A 5 36.94 32.04 23.76
C PRO A 5 37.23 32.23 22.28
N THR A 6 38.01 31.32 21.72
CA THR A 6 38.31 31.28 20.28
C THR A 6 37.17 30.53 19.60
N ASP A 7 36.23 31.27 19.01
CA ASP A 7 35.26 30.71 18.07
C ASP A 7 36.02 30.23 16.82
N ARG A 8 36.22 28.92 16.72
CA ARG A 8 36.75 28.31 15.50
C ARG A 8 35.61 28.27 14.49
N PRO A 9 35.75 28.89 13.29
CA PRO A 9 34.75 28.72 12.25
C PRO A 9 34.72 27.24 11.87
N ILE A 10 33.53 26.65 11.90
CA ILE A 10 33.30 25.30 11.38
C ILE A 10 33.50 25.41 9.87
N THR A 11 34.72 25.19 9.39
CA THR A 11 35.01 25.14 7.96
C THR A 11 34.35 23.89 7.41
N CYS A 12 33.22 24.07 6.76
CA CYS A 12 32.52 23.01 6.04
C CYS A 12 33.41 22.56 4.88
N ASN A 13 34.10 21.43 5.05
CA ASN A 13 35.01 20.91 4.04
C ASN A 13 34.17 20.35 2.89
N TRP A 14 34.04 21.14 1.83
CA TRP A 14 33.28 20.79 0.63
C TRP A 14 33.69 19.44 0.04
N GLY A 15 34.98 19.07 0.17
CA GLY A 15 35.48 17.76 -0.28
C GLY A 15 34.92 16.59 0.53
N ILE A 16 34.66 16.78 1.83
CA ILE A 16 34.02 15.75 2.67
C ILE A 16 32.55 15.63 2.29
N LEU A 17 31.86 16.76 2.10
CA LEU A 17 30.46 16.76 1.66
C LEU A 17 30.28 16.08 0.30
N THR A 18 31.15 16.36 -0.68
CA THR A 18 31.08 15.73 -2.00
C THR A 18 31.39 14.23 -1.92
N ALA A 19 32.36 13.82 -1.10
CA ALA A 19 32.66 12.41 -0.90
C ALA A 19 31.49 11.66 -0.26
N ILE A 20 30.82 12.26 0.73
CA ILE A 20 29.63 11.69 1.36
C ILE A 20 28.48 11.59 0.34
N LEU A 21 28.21 12.66 -0.41
CA LEU A 21 27.15 12.67 -1.41
C LEU A 21 27.38 11.59 -2.47
N LEU A 22 28.61 11.48 -2.97
CA LEU A 22 29.00 10.46 -3.95
C LEU A 22 28.85 9.05 -3.39
N ALA A 23 29.30 8.81 -2.16
CA ALA A 23 29.17 7.50 -1.50
C ALA A 23 27.70 7.12 -1.31
N VAL A 24 26.84 8.06 -0.88
CA VAL A 24 25.40 7.84 -0.72
C VAL A 24 24.73 7.59 -2.08
N SER A 25 25.04 8.38 -3.11
CA SER A 25 24.52 8.15 -4.46
C SER A 25 24.95 6.80 -5.02
N LEU A 26 26.19 6.37 -4.80
CA LEU A 26 26.69 5.06 -5.22
C LEU A 26 25.99 3.93 -4.44
N GLN A 27 25.79 4.10 -3.14
CA GLN A 27 25.05 3.14 -2.32
C GLN A 27 23.61 2.99 -2.80
N ILE A 28 22.92 4.10 -3.09
CA ILE A 28 21.56 4.08 -3.63
C ILE A 28 21.58 3.40 -5.01
N PHE A 29 22.49 3.78 -5.90
CA PHE A 29 22.53 3.22 -7.26
C PHE A 29 22.84 1.71 -7.28
N LEU A 30 23.76 1.23 -6.44
CA LEU A 30 24.18 -0.17 -6.42
C LEU A 30 23.23 -1.08 -5.63
N PHE A 31 22.59 -0.57 -4.57
CA PHE A 31 21.82 -1.39 -3.63
C PHE A 31 20.33 -1.05 -3.57
N SER A 32 19.88 0.01 -4.24
CA SER A 32 18.44 0.20 -4.41
C SER A 32 17.97 -0.77 -5.48
N PRO A 33 16.91 -1.56 -5.23
CA PRO A 33 16.33 -2.37 -6.27
C PRO A 33 15.92 -1.45 -7.41
N SER A 34 16.54 -1.60 -8.58
CA SER A 34 16.03 -1.01 -9.82
C SER A 34 14.55 -1.39 -9.91
N SER A 35 13.66 -0.40 -10.13
CA SER A 35 12.20 -0.52 -10.12
C SER A 35 11.73 -1.91 -10.51
N PRO A 36 10.79 -2.53 -9.79
CA PRO A 36 10.26 -3.83 -10.17
C PRO A 36 9.82 -3.73 -11.62
N GLY A 37 10.56 -4.40 -12.51
CA GLY A 37 10.23 -4.43 -13.92
C GLY A 37 8.81 -4.94 -14.04
N VAL A 38 8.04 -4.41 -14.99
CA VAL A 38 6.68 -4.92 -15.26
C VAL A 38 6.80 -6.43 -15.40
N LEU A 39 6.09 -7.17 -14.56
CA LEU A 39 6.04 -8.62 -14.64
C LEU A 39 5.47 -8.96 -16.01
N GLN A 40 6.35 -9.39 -16.94
CA GLN A 40 5.90 -9.90 -18.22
C GLN A 40 5.27 -11.26 -17.97
N ILE A 41 3.95 -11.27 -17.88
CA ILE A 41 3.18 -12.50 -17.84
C ILE A 41 3.32 -13.13 -19.24
N PRO A 42 3.97 -14.29 -19.39
CA PRO A 42 4.05 -14.95 -20.68
C PRO A 42 2.62 -15.20 -21.20
N PRO A 43 2.40 -15.11 -22.52
CA PRO A 43 1.09 -15.41 -23.09
C PRO A 43 0.70 -16.83 -22.67
N PRO A 44 -0.61 -17.08 -22.43
CA PRO A 44 -1.08 -18.39 -22.01
C PRO A 44 -0.54 -19.45 -22.96
N SER A 45 0.29 -20.37 -22.44
CA SER A 45 0.93 -21.40 -23.24
C SER A 45 -0.15 -22.34 -23.78
N SER A 46 -0.40 -22.29 -25.08
CA SER A 46 -1.36 -23.14 -25.81
C SER A 46 -0.87 -24.58 -26.01
N VAL A 47 0.32 -24.92 -25.52
CA VAL A 47 1.08 -26.13 -25.90
C VAL A 47 0.74 -27.34 -25.02
N LEU A 48 0.11 -27.15 -23.86
CA LEU A 48 -0.41 -28.24 -23.03
C LEU A 48 -1.78 -27.83 -22.51
N PRO A 49 -2.83 -28.66 -22.62
CA PRO A 49 -4.06 -28.41 -21.87
C PRO A 49 -3.67 -28.40 -20.39
N ALA A 50 -3.71 -27.21 -19.77
CA ALA A 50 -3.65 -27.12 -18.33
C ALA A 50 -4.74 -28.05 -17.77
N PRO A 51 -4.45 -28.87 -16.75
CA PRO A 51 -5.47 -29.73 -16.18
C PRO A 51 -6.69 -28.88 -15.81
N SER A 52 -7.85 -29.28 -16.32
CA SER A 52 -9.13 -28.65 -16.03
C SER A 52 -9.31 -28.58 -14.51
N ASN A 53 -9.25 -27.37 -13.95
CA ASN A 53 -9.58 -27.11 -12.56
C ASN A 53 -10.88 -26.31 -12.51
N GLY A 54 -11.99 -27.01 -12.24
CA GLY A 54 -13.33 -26.42 -12.17
C GLY A 54 -13.64 -25.71 -10.85
N ARG A 55 -12.74 -25.70 -9.86
CA ARG A 55 -13.00 -25.17 -8.51
C ARG A 55 -13.50 -23.72 -8.51
N LEU A 56 -13.00 -22.89 -9.42
CA LEU A 56 -13.43 -21.49 -9.54
C LEU A 56 -14.85 -21.33 -10.12
N GLN A 57 -15.43 -22.37 -10.72
CA GLN A 57 -16.82 -22.38 -11.16
C GLN A 57 -17.78 -22.69 -9.98
N GLU A 58 -17.25 -23.21 -8.86
CA GLU A 58 -18.00 -23.49 -7.63
C GLU A 58 -18.13 -22.26 -6.72
N VAL A 59 -17.48 -21.13 -7.06
CA VAL A 59 -17.50 -19.89 -6.26
C VAL A 59 -18.28 -18.78 -6.97
N ILE A 60 -18.81 -17.85 -6.18
CA ILE A 60 -19.48 -16.66 -6.68
C ILE A 60 -18.52 -15.46 -6.69
N LYS A 61 -18.71 -14.57 -7.67
CA LYS A 61 -18.00 -13.30 -7.72
C LYS A 61 -18.74 -12.28 -6.86
N LEU A 62 -18.10 -11.79 -5.80
CA LEU A 62 -18.74 -10.88 -4.84
C LEU A 62 -18.74 -9.41 -5.29
N GLY A 63 -17.78 -8.98 -6.11
CA GLY A 63 -17.55 -7.56 -6.44
C GLY A 63 -17.50 -7.24 -7.93
N GLU A 64 -17.86 -8.17 -8.82
CA GLU A 64 -17.78 -7.95 -10.26
C GLU A 64 -18.67 -6.77 -10.69
N GLY A 65 -18.04 -5.76 -11.32
CA GLY A 65 -18.72 -4.53 -11.74
C GLY A 65 -19.04 -3.52 -10.63
N LEU A 66 -18.88 -3.88 -9.35
CA LEU A 66 -19.22 -3.05 -8.19
C LEU A 66 -17.99 -2.45 -7.49
N VAL A 67 -16.90 -3.20 -7.49
CA VAL A 67 -15.61 -2.81 -6.89
C VAL A 67 -14.60 -2.60 -8.02
N LYS A 68 -14.11 -1.37 -8.14
CA LYS A 68 -13.19 -0.99 -9.22
C LYS A 68 -11.78 -0.86 -8.67
N GLN A 69 -10.83 -1.57 -9.28
CA GLN A 69 -9.40 -1.47 -8.97
C GLN A 69 -9.12 -1.53 -7.47
N SER A 70 -9.65 -2.56 -6.81
CA SER A 70 -9.30 -2.89 -5.43
C SER A 70 -7.93 -3.54 -5.38
N ASP A 71 -7.09 -3.10 -4.45
CA ASP A 71 -5.75 -3.67 -4.26
C ASP A 71 -5.72 -4.69 -3.08
N ASP A 72 -6.66 -4.62 -2.12
CA ASP A 72 -6.71 -5.51 -0.95
C ASP A 72 -8.15 -5.76 -0.41
N VAL A 73 -8.30 -6.79 0.43
CA VAL A 73 -9.56 -7.18 1.09
C VAL A 73 -9.33 -7.68 2.52
N ALA A 74 -10.19 -7.23 3.46
CA ALA A 74 -10.22 -7.77 4.82
C ALA A 74 -11.63 -8.19 5.22
N VAL A 75 -11.73 -9.13 6.16
CA VAL A 75 -13.01 -9.63 6.67
C VAL A 75 -13.03 -9.46 8.17
N ASP A 76 -14.01 -8.72 8.66
CA ASP A 76 -14.28 -8.68 10.10
C ASP A 76 -14.88 -10.02 10.51
N ARG A 77 -14.17 -10.77 11.35
CA ARG A 77 -14.59 -12.10 11.80
C ARG A 77 -15.83 -12.08 12.67
N SER A 78 -16.11 -10.98 13.36
CA SER A 78 -17.24 -10.87 14.28
C SER A 78 -18.55 -10.57 13.54
N THR A 79 -18.52 -9.67 12.56
CA THR A 79 -19.71 -9.24 11.81
C THR A 79 -19.88 -9.96 10.48
N GLY A 80 -18.79 -10.49 9.91
CA GLY A 80 -18.75 -11.06 8.55
C GLY A 80 -18.77 -10.01 7.45
N VAL A 81 -18.58 -8.72 7.78
CA VAL A 81 -18.46 -7.64 6.80
C VAL A 81 -17.11 -7.74 6.08
N VAL A 82 -17.13 -7.60 4.76
CA VAL A 82 -15.92 -7.60 3.93
C VAL A 82 -15.60 -6.16 3.55
N TYR A 83 -14.38 -5.71 3.79
CA TYR A 83 -13.89 -4.38 3.46
C TYR A 83 -12.88 -4.45 2.31
N THR A 84 -12.90 -3.45 1.43
CA THR A 84 -11.92 -3.28 0.36
C THR A 84 -11.64 -1.81 0.12
N ALA A 85 -10.41 -1.47 -0.24
CA ALA A 85 -10.01 -0.12 -0.64
C ALA A 85 -9.91 -0.06 -2.16
N THR A 86 -10.50 0.97 -2.76
CA THR A 86 -10.46 1.21 -4.21
C THR A 86 -9.59 2.42 -4.53
N ARG A 87 -8.96 2.42 -5.72
CA ARG A 87 -8.05 3.49 -6.16
C ARG A 87 -8.68 4.86 -6.35
N ASP A 88 -10.01 4.96 -6.32
CA ASP A 88 -10.74 6.24 -6.28
C ASP A 88 -10.91 6.78 -4.84
N GLY A 89 -10.23 6.16 -3.87
CA GLY A 89 -10.12 6.62 -2.48
C GLY A 89 -11.26 6.21 -1.57
N TRP A 90 -12.16 5.35 -2.06
CA TRP A 90 -13.23 4.77 -1.25
C TRP A 90 -12.75 3.53 -0.49
N ILE A 91 -13.18 3.44 0.76
CA ILE A 91 -13.28 2.19 1.49
C ILE A 91 -14.72 1.71 1.31
N LYS A 92 -14.86 0.60 0.60
CA LYS A 92 -16.14 -0.06 0.35
C LYS A 92 -16.31 -1.23 1.30
N ARG A 93 -17.55 -1.51 1.71
CA ARG A 93 -17.87 -2.68 2.51
C ARG A 93 -19.02 -3.47 1.91
N LEU A 94 -18.89 -4.79 1.91
CA LEU A 94 -19.95 -5.74 1.60
C LEU A 94 -20.54 -6.23 2.91
N LEU A 95 -21.79 -5.85 3.13
CA LEU A 95 -22.57 -6.31 4.27
C LEU A 95 -22.94 -7.78 4.10
N ARG A 96 -23.21 -8.46 5.22
CA ARG A 96 -23.58 -9.88 5.24
C ARG A 96 -24.87 -10.19 4.47
N ASN A 97 -25.72 -9.19 4.24
CA ASN A 97 -26.93 -9.30 3.41
C ASN A 97 -26.65 -9.22 1.90
N GLY A 98 -25.40 -9.04 1.48
CA GLY A 98 -24.98 -8.96 0.08
C GLY A 98 -24.94 -7.53 -0.49
N THR A 99 -25.26 -6.50 0.29
CA THR A 99 -25.25 -5.11 -0.16
C THR A 99 -23.86 -4.52 -0.09
N TRP A 100 -23.42 -3.88 -1.17
CA TRP A 100 -22.22 -3.05 -1.20
C TRP A 100 -22.52 -1.62 -0.80
N GLU A 101 -21.67 -1.06 0.05
CA GLU A 101 -21.71 0.34 0.47
C GLU A 101 -20.37 1.02 0.20
N SER A 102 -20.42 2.24 -0.35
CA SER A 102 -19.29 3.18 -0.32
C SER A 102 -19.25 3.81 1.07
N TRP A 103 -18.55 3.17 2.01
CA TRP A 103 -18.66 3.45 3.43
C TRP A 103 -17.88 4.70 3.86
N LYS A 104 -16.60 4.81 3.50
CA LYS A 104 -15.78 5.98 3.87
C LYS A 104 -14.93 6.45 2.71
N GLN A 105 -14.89 7.76 2.50
CA GLN A 105 -14.00 8.41 1.54
C GLN A 105 -12.75 8.89 2.27
N THR A 106 -11.58 8.41 1.86
CA THR A 106 -10.28 8.84 2.42
C THR A 106 -9.73 10.08 1.70
N GLY A 107 -10.18 10.33 0.47
CA GLY A 107 -9.68 11.41 -0.38
C GLY A 107 -8.32 11.14 -1.01
N SER A 108 -7.70 9.99 -0.74
CA SER A 108 -6.43 9.57 -1.33
C SER A 108 -6.63 8.50 -2.38
N GLY A 109 -5.96 8.64 -3.53
CA GLY A 109 -5.91 7.60 -4.57
C GLY A 109 -4.79 6.57 -4.36
N SER A 110 -4.10 6.61 -3.22
CA SER A 110 -2.85 5.88 -2.97
C SER A 110 -2.95 4.82 -1.86
N LEU A 111 -4.16 4.31 -1.61
CA LEU A 111 -4.42 3.24 -0.67
C LEU A 111 -3.74 1.94 -1.15
N LEU A 112 -2.94 1.31 -0.29
CA LEU A 112 -2.12 0.13 -0.60
C LEU A 112 -2.68 -1.17 0.00
N GLY A 113 -3.37 -1.11 1.14
CA GLY A 113 -3.89 -2.28 1.82
C GLY A 113 -4.70 -1.91 3.07
N LEU A 114 -5.45 -2.87 3.62
CA LEU A 114 -6.25 -2.65 4.82
C LEU A 114 -6.41 -3.92 5.66
N THR A 115 -6.65 -3.75 6.96
CA THR A 115 -7.00 -4.84 7.88
C THR A 115 -8.07 -4.41 8.85
N THR A 116 -8.84 -5.37 9.35
CA THR A 116 -9.76 -5.14 10.48
C THR A 116 -9.00 -5.29 11.80
N THR A 117 -9.34 -4.48 12.79
CA THR A 117 -8.80 -4.55 14.15
C THR A 117 -9.68 -5.45 15.03
N THR A 118 -9.19 -5.84 16.21
CA THR A 118 -9.91 -6.73 17.13
C THR A 118 -11.14 -6.10 17.76
N ASP A 119 -11.22 -4.78 17.80
CA ASP A 119 -12.34 -3.98 18.30
C ASP A 119 -13.36 -3.60 17.21
N GLY A 120 -13.19 -4.11 15.97
CA GLY A 120 -14.14 -3.90 14.88
C GLY A 120 -13.89 -2.64 14.04
N GLY A 121 -12.76 -1.96 14.25
CA GLY A 121 -12.28 -0.88 13.39
C GLY A 121 -11.61 -1.40 12.11
N VAL A 122 -11.28 -0.46 11.21
CA VAL A 122 -10.51 -0.73 9.99
C VAL A 122 -9.27 0.15 9.99
N VAL A 123 -8.10 -0.45 9.74
CA VAL A 123 -6.85 0.27 9.54
C VAL A 123 -6.45 0.15 8.08
N VAL A 124 -6.10 1.28 7.46
CA VAL A 124 -5.74 1.39 6.05
C VAL A 124 -4.34 1.96 5.91
N CYS A 125 -3.54 1.38 5.02
CA CYS A 125 -2.24 1.87 4.66
C CYS A 125 -2.34 2.73 3.40
N ASP A 126 -1.88 3.97 3.49
CA ASP A 126 -1.82 4.94 2.41
C ASP A 126 -0.37 5.31 2.10
N ALA A 127 -0.03 5.42 0.81
CA ALA A 127 1.35 5.69 0.40
C ALA A 127 1.82 7.12 0.74
N GLU A 128 0.90 8.07 0.86
CA GLU A 128 1.20 9.48 1.12
C GLU A 128 0.89 9.88 2.57
N GLN A 129 -0.21 9.36 3.12
CA GLN A 129 -0.72 9.72 4.45
C GLN A 129 -0.27 8.75 5.55
N GLY A 130 0.32 7.61 5.19
CA GLY A 130 0.78 6.60 6.13
C GLY A 130 -0.36 5.71 6.64
N LEU A 131 -0.34 5.36 7.93
CA LEU A 131 -1.32 4.46 8.52
C LEU A 131 -2.53 5.25 9.05
N LEU A 132 -3.72 4.90 8.57
CA LEU A 132 -4.98 5.57 8.89
C LEU A 132 -5.91 4.62 9.63
N GLU A 133 -6.43 5.04 10.76
CA GLU A 133 -7.56 4.36 11.41
C GLU A 133 -8.87 4.92 10.86
N VAL A 134 -9.79 4.04 10.50
CA VAL A 134 -11.06 4.36 9.88
C VAL A 134 -12.19 3.73 10.68
N GLY A 135 -13.00 4.59 11.28
CA GLY A 135 -14.19 4.21 12.03
C GLY A 135 -15.44 4.98 11.58
N GLU A 136 -16.54 4.69 12.27
CA GLU A 136 -17.85 5.32 12.03
C GLU A 136 -17.85 6.84 12.39
N GLU A 137 -16.93 7.32 13.24
CA GLU A 137 -16.86 8.74 13.64
C GLU A 137 -15.87 9.58 12.80
N VAL A 138 -16.09 10.90 12.79
CA VAL A 138 -15.17 11.97 12.35
C VAL A 138 -14.90 12.86 13.55
#